data_AF-A0A2D9RAY3-F1
#
_entry.id   AF-A0A2D9RAY3-F1
#
_cell.length_a   1.000
_cell.length_b   1.000
_cell.length_c   1.000
_cell.angle_alpha   90.00
_cell.angle_beta   90.00
_cell.angle_gamma   90.00
#
_symmetry.space_group_name_H-M   'P 1'
#
loop_
_entity.id
_entity.type
_entity.pdbx_description
1 polymer ?
#
loop_
_entity_poly.entity_id
_entity_poly.type
_entity_poly.pdbx_seq_one_letter_code
_entity_poly.pdbx_strand_id
1 'polypeptide(L)'
;MTNQPLGSADLLGQILNALSNTVDARAAEGDDNASYTAKLLAKGPKKTAKKLGEEAVELAIALTSESDENVASETADVLYHLLVALRSRGVALDEVARVLADRQGMSGLVEKANRTDS
;
A
#
# COMPACT_ATOMS: atom_id res chain seq x y z
N MET A 1 6.42 -19.81 17.70
CA MET A 1 6.20 -19.53 16.27
C MET A 1 4.95 -20.27 15.86
N THR A 2 3.93 -19.55 15.39
CA THR A 2 2.69 -20.17 14.90
C THR A 2 3.01 -20.98 13.65
N ASN A 3 2.41 -22.18 13.50
CA ASN A 3 2.57 -23.02 12.30
C ASN A 3 1.52 -22.69 11.22
N GLN A 4 0.85 -21.54 11.32
CA GLN A 4 -0.13 -21.12 10.33
C GLN A 4 0.59 -20.54 9.11
N PRO A 5 0.37 -21.08 7.90
CA PRO A 5 0.87 -20.47 6.69
C PRO A 5 0.20 -19.10 6.48
N LEU A 6 0.87 -18.17 5.78
CA LEU A 6 0.30 -16.85 5.45
C LEU A 6 -0.99 -16.92 4.62
N GLY A 7 -1.27 -18.06 3.98
CA GLY A 7 -2.43 -18.24 3.12
C GLY A 7 -2.26 -17.58 1.75
N SER A 8 -3.39 -17.37 1.06
CA SER A 8 -3.42 -16.67 -0.24
C SER A 8 -3.47 -15.16 -0.06
N ALA A 9 -2.79 -14.42 -0.94
CA ALA A 9 -2.87 -12.98 -1.02
C ALA A 9 -4.04 -12.47 -1.90
N ASP A 10 -4.85 -13.35 -2.51
CA ASP A 10 -5.84 -12.96 -3.53
C ASP A 10 -6.88 -11.95 -3.00
N LEU A 11 -7.44 -12.21 -1.82
CA LEU A 11 -8.40 -11.29 -1.19
C LEU A 11 -7.74 -9.95 -0.87
N LEU A 12 -6.53 -9.99 -0.28
CA LEU A 12 -5.78 -8.77 0.04
C LEU A 12 -5.47 -7.97 -1.23
N GLY A 13 -5.05 -8.62 -2.31
CA GLY A 13 -4.80 -8.00 -3.61
C GLY A 13 -6.04 -7.31 -4.19
N GLN A 14 -7.20 -7.96 -4.11
CA GLN A 14 -8.47 -7.36 -4.54
C GLN A 14 -8.83 -6.11 -3.72
N ILE A 15 -8.65 -6.16 -2.39
CA ILE A 15 -8.90 -5.03 -1.50
C ILE A 15 -7.91 -3.89 -1.77
N LEU A 16 -6.63 -4.19 -1.96
CA LEU A 16 -5.61 -3.19 -2.30
C LEU A 16 -5.90 -2.50 -3.63
N ASN A 17 -6.39 -3.23 -4.64
CA ASN A 17 -6.81 -2.66 -5.92
C ASN A 17 -8.04 -1.74 -5.78
N ALA A 18 -9.05 -2.16 -4.99
CA ALA A 18 -10.21 -1.30 -4.71
C ALA A 18 -9.79 -0.02 -3.94
N LEU A 19 -8.84 -0.16 -3.01
CA LEU A 19 -8.32 0.93 -2.21
C LEU A 19 -7.48 1.90 -3.04
N SER A 20 -6.63 1.41 -3.95
CA SER A 20 -5.85 2.26 -4.87
C SER A 20 -6.78 3.07 -5.79
N ASN A 21 -7.81 2.45 -6.34
CA ASN A 21 -8.83 3.14 -7.14
C ASN A 21 -9.55 4.24 -6.34
N THR A 22 -9.84 3.97 -5.07
CA THR A 22 -10.43 4.97 -4.17
C THR A 22 -9.45 6.12 -3.93
N VAL A 23 -8.17 5.84 -3.68
CA VAL A 23 -7.14 6.85 -3.49
C VAL A 23 -6.99 7.72 -4.75
N ASP A 24 -7.02 7.13 -5.94
CA ASP A 24 -6.97 7.84 -7.22
C ASP A 24 -8.19 8.74 -7.45
N ALA A 25 -9.39 8.24 -7.15
CA ALA A 25 -10.60 9.03 -7.22
C ALA A 25 -10.53 10.26 -6.31
N ARG A 26 -10.07 10.10 -5.05
CA ARG A 26 -9.91 11.22 -4.12
C ARG A 26 -8.81 12.18 -4.52
N ALA A 27 -7.76 11.71 -5.20
CA ALA A 27 -6.74 12.58 -5.79
C ALA A 27 -7.30 13.41 -6.95
N ALA A 28 -8.19 12.83 -7.76
CA ALA A 28 -8.79 13.47 -8.92
C ALA A 28 -9.90 14.48 -8.57
N GLU A 29 -10.65 14.25 -7.49
CA GLU A 29 -11.70 15.16 -7.00
C GLU A 29 -11.17 16.57 -6.71
N GLY A 30 -9.92 16.72 -6.27
CA GLY A 30 -9.28 18.02 -6.03
C GLY A 30 -9.89 18.85 -4.90
N ASP A 31 -10.83 18.29 -4.13
CA ASP A 31 -11.38 18.90 -2.91
C ASP A 31 -10.69 18.32 -1.67
N ASP A 32 -9.72 19.08 -1.17
CA ASP A 32 -8.95 18.73 0.01
C ASP A 32 -9.80 18.58 1.28
N ASN A 33 -11.06 19.01 1.31
CA ASN A 33 -11.95 18.82 2.46
C ASN A 33 -12.85 17.60 2.36
N ALA A 34 -12.99 17.01 1.17
CA ALA A 34 -13.95 15.93 0.91
C ALA A 34 -13.64 14.64 1.68
N SER A 35 -12.37 14.37 1.98
CA SER A 35 -11.99 13.17 2.72
C SER A 35 -10.65 13.27 3.43
N TYR A 36 -10.38 12.35 4.36
CA TYR A 36 -9.07 12.22 5.00
C TYR A 36 -7.95 11.97 3.99
N THR A 37 -8.17 11.10 3.00
CA THR A 37 -7.21 10.84 1.91
C THR A 37 -6.87 12.13 1.15
N ALA A 38 -7.89 12.91 0.77
CA ALA A 38 -7.69 14.19 0.07
C ALA A 38 -6.84 15.16 0.91
N LYS A 39 -7.17 15.30 2.21
CA LYS A 39 -6.38 16.12 3.16
C LYS A 39 -4.92 15.71 3.26
N LEU A 40 -4.62 14.41 3.17
CA LEU A 40 -3.25 13.92 3.20
C LEU A 40 -2.51 14.23 1.90
N LEU A 41 -3.15 13.96 0.76
CA LEU A 41 -2.59 14.21 -0.57
C LEU A 41 -2.30 15.70 -0.79
N ALA A 42 -3.20 16.58 -0.36
CA ALA A 42 -3.05 18.04 -0.34
C ALA A 42 -1.77 18.51 0.36
N LYS A 43 -1.38 17.82 1.43
CA LYS A 43 -0.19 18.14 2.24
C LYS A 43 1.10 17.58 1.64
N GLY A 44 1.00 16.83 0.54
CA GLY A 44 2.11 16.37 -0.27
C GLY A 44 2.99 15.28 0.36
N PRO A 45 4.08 14.89 -0.35
CA PRO A 45 4.86 13.70 -0.05
C PRO A 45 5.47 13.68 1.35
N LYS A 46 5.85 14.83 1.91
CA LYS A 46 6.45 14.91 3.24
C LYS A 46 5.46 14.48 4.32
N LYS A 47 4.19 14.89 4.21
CA LYS A 47 3.18 14.57 5.22
C LYS A 47 2.73 13.12 5.13
N THR A 48 2.56 12.60 3.92
CA THR A 48 2.17 11.21 3.68
C THR A 48 3.28 10.24 4.12
N ALA A 49 4.55 10.55 3.80
CA ALA A 49 5.69 9.79 4.29
C ALA A 49 5.81 9.80 5.83
N LYS A 50 5.51 10.94 6.48
CA LYS A 50 5.49 10.98 7.95
C LYS A 50 4.44 10.02 8.53
N LYS A 51 3.21 10.03 7.98
CA LYS A 51 2.16 9.11 8.43
C LYS A 51 2.56 7.66 8.23
N LEU A 52 3.04 7.29 7.04
CA LEU A 52 3.55 5.94 6.77
C LEU A 52 4.64 5.52 7.78
N GLY A 53 5.55 6.44 8.13
CA GLY A 53 6.59 6.17 9.13
C GLY A 53 6.05 5.99 10.56
N GLU A 54 5.01 6.73 10.94
CA GLU A 54 4.30 6.54 12.22
C GLU A 54 3.69 5.12 12.27
N GLU A 55 2.88 4.74 11.28
CA GLU A 55 2.22 3.43 11.26
C GLU A 55 3.24 2.27 11.17
N ALA A 56 4.35 2.47 10.46
CA ALA A 56 5.40 1.44 10.38
C ALA A 56 6.08 1.19 11.73
N VAL A 57 6.21 2.22 12.57
CA VAL A 57 6.72 2.07 13.93
C VAL A 57 5.67 1.43 14.84
N GLU A 58 4.40 1.82 14.70
CA GLU A 58 3.29 1.22 15.45
C GLU A 58 3.16 -0.28 15.13
N LEU A 59 3.19 -0.67 13.86
CA LEU A 59 3.26 -2.09 13.45
C LEU A 59 4.49 -2.81 14.03
N ALA A 60 5.66 -2.18 13.99
CA ALA A 60 6.87 -2.78 14.56
C ALA A 60 6.73 -3.04 16.05
N ILE A 61 6.07 -2.15 16.80
CA ILE A 61 5.77 -2.33 18.23
C ILE A 61 4.74 -3.43 18.42
N ALA A 62 3.64 -3.40 17.66
CA ALA A 62 2.55 -4.38 17.75
C ALA A 62 3.07 -5.82 17.57
N LEU A 63 3.96 -6.02 16.59
CA LEU A 63 4.61 -7.31 16.33
C LEU A 63 5.44 -7.86 17.50
N THR A 64 5.85 -7.02 18.46
CA THR A 64 6.65 -7.48 19.61
C THR A 64 5.82 -7.93 20.80
N SER A 65 4.65 -7.33 21.03
CA SER A 65 3.97 -7.47 22.32
C SER A 65 2.44 -7.31 22.28
N GLU A 66 1.83 -7.06 21.13
CA GLU A 66 0.39 -6.85 21.04
C GLU A 66 -0.35 -8.06 20.48
N SER A 67 -1.69 -7.97 20.43
CA SER A 67 -2.53 -9.06 19.93
C SER A 67 -2.47 -9.16 18.41
N ASP A 68 -2.84 -10.33 17.89
CA ASP A 68 -2.90 -10.57 16.44
C ASP A 68 -3.87 -9.61 15.75
N GLU A 69 -4.95 -9.18 16.43
CA GLU A 69 -5.88 -8.16 15.92
C GLU A 69 -5.21 -6.80 15.76
N ASN A 70 -4.39 -6.37 16.72
CA ASN A 70 -3.65 -5.12 16.62
C ASN A 70 -2.61 -5.19 15.51
N VAL A 71 -1.86 -6.29 15.41
CA VAL A 71 -0.92 -6.51 14.30
C VAL A 71 -1.63 -6.40 12.94
N ALA A 72 -2.82 -7.00 12.81
CA ALA A 72 -3.61 -6.91 11.59
C ALA A 72 -4.09 -5.48 11.30
N SER A 73 -4.52 -4.74 12.32
CA SER A 73 -4.93 -3.33 12.20
C SER A 73 -3.78 -2.44 11.73
N GLU A 74 -2.63 -2.50 12.42
CA GLU A 74 -1.46 -1.70 12.07
C GLU A 74 -0.89 -2.06 10.69
N THR A 75 -0.97 -3.33 10.30
CA THR A 75 -0.60 -3.76 8.95
C THR A 75 -1.52 -3.13 7.90
N ALA A 76 -2.83 -3.05 8.18
CA ALA A 76 -3.78 -2.40 7.27
C ALA A 76 -3.48 -0.90 7.14
N ASP A 77 -3.13 -0.22 8.24
CA ASP A 77 -2.78 1.20 8.23
C ASP A 77 -1.48 1.47 7.47
N VAL A 78 -0.46 0.63 7.64
CA VAL A 78 0.77 0.68 6.82
C VAL A 78 0.46 0.54 5.33
N LEU A 79 -0.36 -0.44 4.95
CA LEU A 79 -0.72 -0.66 3.55
C LEU A 79 -1.50 0.51 2.96
N TYR A 80 -2.49 1.03 3.68
CA TYR A 80 -3.25 2.22 3.25
C TYR A 80 -2.33 3.44 3.09
N HIS A 81 -1.52 3.75 4.09
CA HIS A 81 -0.63 4.90 4.05
C HIS A 81 0.49 4.77 3.02
N LEU A 82 0.91 3.54 2.69
CA LEU A 82 1.80 3.28 1.56
C LEU A 82 1.15 3.69 0.23
N LEU A 83 -0.09 3.25 -0.05
CA LEU A 83 -0.81 3.63 -1.27
C LEU A 83 -0.94 5.15 -1.41
N VAL A 84 -1.32 5.84 -0.33
CA VAL A 84 -1.46 7.31 -0.32
C VAL A 84 -0.11 7.99 -0.55
N ALA A 85 0.97 7.49 0.05
CA ALA A 85 2.32 8.05 -0.12
C ALA A 85 2.85 7.85 -1.55
N LEU A 86 2.66 6.66 -2.13
CA LEU A 86 3.02 6.36 -3.52
C LEU A 86 2.25 7.27 -4.49
N ARG A 87 0.94 7.42 -4.30
CA ARG A 87 0.12 8.33 -5.11
C ARG A 87 0.59 9.78 -5.01
N SER A 88 0.86 10.24 -3.79
CA SER A 88 1.39 11.59 -3.53
C SER A 88 2.73 11.84 -4.22
N ARG A 89 3.57 10.81 -4.34
CA ARG A 89 4.88 10.88 -4.99
C ARG A 89 4.84 10.64 -6.50
N GLY A 90 3.73 10.13 -7.03
CA GLY A 90 3.59 9.75 -8.44
C GLY A 90 4.27 8.43 -8.79
N VAL A 91 4.39 7.50 -7.84
CA VAL A 91 4.94 6.15 -8.08
C VAL A 91 3.80 5.17 -8.29
N ALA A 92 3.79 4.48 -9.42
CA ALA A 92 2.77 3.48 -9.76
C ALA A 92 3.02 2.15 -9.01
N LEU A 93 1.94 1.41 -8.71
CA LEU A 93 2.04 0.08 -8.11
C LEU A 93 2.75 -0.92 -9.02
N ASP A 94 2.61 -0.79 -10.33
CA ASP A 94 3.31 -1.63 -11.32
C ASP A 94 4.83 -1.52 -11.20
N GLU A 95 5.33 -0.33 -10.88
CA GLU A 95 6.77 -0.11 -10.66
C GLU A 95 7.24 -0.80 -9.37
N VAL A 96 6.42 -0.78 -8.31
CA VAL A 96 6.69 -1.54 -7.08
C VAL A 96 6.68 -3.04 -7.36
N ALA A 97 5.68 -3.52 -8.09
CA ALA A 97 5.55 -4.93 -8.47
C ALA A 97 6.74 -5.40 -9.32
N ARG A 98 7.20 -4.58 -10.27
CA ARG A 98 8.39 -4.85 -11.08
C ARG A 98 9.64 -5.02 -10.21
N VAL A 99 9.88 -4.10 -9.28
CA VAL A 99 11.01 -4.19 -8.35
C VAL A 99 10.93 -5.44 -7.47
N LEU A 100 9.74 -5.84 -7.03
CA LEU A 100 9.54 -7.07 -6.26
C LEU A 100 9.79 -8.33 -7.12
N ALA A 101 9.28 -8.36 -8.34
CA ALA A 101 9.49 -9.48 -9.28
C ALA A 101 10.98 -9.64 -9.63
N ASP A 102 11.70 -8.54 -9.85
CA ASP A 102 13.14 -8.55 -10.09
C ASP A 102 13.89 -9.18 -8.90
N ARG A 103 13.53 -8.83 -7.66
CA ARG A 103 14.12 -9.43 -6.43
C ARG A 103 13.83 -10.91 -6.29
N GLN A 104 12.73 -11.39 -6.85
CA GLN A 104 12.35 -12.81 -6.84
C GLN A 104 12.91 -13.59 -8.06
N GLY A 105 13.63 -12.94 -8.97
CA GLY A 105 14.06 -13.57 -10.22
C GLY A 105 12.90 -13.88 -11.18
N MET A 106 11.76 -13.21 -11.00
CA MET A 106 10.51 -13.40 -11.75
C MET A 106 10.29 -12.29 -12.80
N SER A 107 11.34 -11.55 -13.16
CA SER A 107 11.27 -10.40 -14.09
C SER A 107 10.59 -10.75 -15.43
N GLY A 108 10.86 -11.95 -15.97
CA GLY A 108 10.29 -12.42 -17.23
C GLY A 108 8.76 -12.68 -17.20
N LEU A 109 8.13 -12.75 -16.01
CA LEU A 109 6.68 -12.84 -15.89
C LEU A 109 6.01 -11.46 -16.04
N VAL A 110 6.62 -10.42 -15.46
CA VAL A 110 6.14 -9.02 -15.58
C VAL A 110 6.29 -8.52 -17.01
N GLU A 111 7.42 -8.82 -17.65
CA GLU A 111 7.65 -8.48 -19.07
C GLU A 111 6.62 -9.10 -20.02
N LYS A 112 6.12 -10.31 -19.71
CA LYS A 112 5.08 -10.97 -20.50
C LYS A 112 3.70 -10.36 -20.30
N ALA A 113 3.33 -10.04 -19.07
CA ALA A 113 2.03 -9.43 -18.75
C ALA A 113 1.87 -8.06 -19.46
N ASN A 114 2.91 -7.23 -19.44
CA ASN A 114 2.89 -5.92 -20.11
C ASN A 114 2.84 -6.00 -21.64
N ARG A 115 3.26 -7.12 -22.24
CA ARG A 115 3.18 -7.33 -23.70
C ARG A 115 1.78 -7.71 -24.19
N THR A 116 0.93 -8.23 -23.31
CA THR A 116 -0.44 -8.64 -23.66
C THR A 116 -1.46 -7.51 -23.52
N ASP A 117 -1.11 -6.44 -22.81
CA ASP A 117 -1.96 -5.25 -22.60
C ASP A 117 -1.63 -4.07 -23.55
N SER A 118 -0.83 -4.30 -24.61
CA SER A 118 -0.47 -3.31 -25.64
C SER A 118 -1.12 -3.60 -26.99
#